data_AF-A0A8B9PZ83-F1
#
_entry.id   AF-A0A8B9PZ83-F1
#
_cell.length_a   1.000
_cell.length_b   1.000
_cell.length_c   1.000
_cell.angle_alpha   90.00
_cell.angle_beta   90.00
_cell.angle_gamma   90.00
#
_symmetry.space_group_name_H-M   'P 1'
#
loop_
_entity.id
_entity.type
_entity.pdbx_description
1 polymer ?
#
loop_
_entity_poly.entity_id
_entity_poly.type
_entity_poly.pdbx_seq_one_letter_code
_entity_poly.pdbx_strand_id
1 'polypeptide(L)'
;MQAYKGRAGSSPRTQSGPAPAPFGCHMEDHTKHVQPIPLPAMQQNLNYVYPQIFWVDGCTNPSTSCPPASPIAPIPPPVPDRRRKPRSKREGKSIGFLVVSLLILLCLTGVGLSMFQIFRLEKELAELRESASTEHIPPALEKLIGQKSESMKKEERKAAHLTGNPKQQDLPLEWEPISGHAFTAGIQYRNQGLVINETGLYFVYSNVLFRGSTCNSQVLTHVVYKRNPVSPGSQVLMEDKKINYCANQKMWARKSYLGALFKLREKDSLHVNVSKIALVNFEESKTFFGLFKL
;
A
#
# COMPACT_ATOMS: atom_id res chain seq x y z
N MET A 1 51.57 20.92 54.98
CA MET A 1 52.95 20.81 55.52
C MET A 1 53.23 19.36 55.83
N GLN A 2 54.28 18.79 55.21
CA GLN A 2 55.19 17.70 55.67
C GLN A 2 54.59 16.39 56.26
N ALA A 3 55.17 15.19 56.12
CA ALA A 3 56.24 14.63 55.30
C ALA A 3 56.38 13.12 55.66
N TYR A 4 56.45 12.27 54.63
CA TYR A 4 57.46 11.20 54.41
C TYR A 4 57.58 9.88 55.23
N LYS A 5 58.02 8.89 54.43
CA LYS A 5 58.79 7.63 54.67
C LYS A 5 57.99 6.45 55.25
N GLY A 6 57.88 5.28 54.61
CA GLY A 6 58.62 4.66 53.50
C GLY A 6 59.59 3.58 54.02
N ARG A 7 59.37 2.30 53.67
CA ARG A 7 60.45 1.30 53.54
C ARG A 7 60.06 0.17 52.58
N ALA A 8 61.07 -0.23 51.82
CA ALA A 8 61.07 -1.17 50.71
C ALA A 8 61.77 -2.49 51.06
N GLY A 9 61.63 -3.47 50.16
CA GLY A 9 62.48 -4.65 50.00
C GLY A 9 61.62 -5.88 49.66
N SER A 10 61.88 -6.72 48.67
CA SER A 10 62.91 -6.79 47.62
C SER A 10 62.54 -8.00 46.73
N SER A 11 62.67 -7.86 45.40
CA SER A 11 62.64 -8.95 44.41
C SER A 11 63.92 -9.81 44.51
N PRO A 12 64.03 -11.01 43.87
CA PRO A 12 64.35 -11.00 42.43
C PRO A 12 63.85 -12.21 41.58
N ARG A 13 63.72 -11.92 40.27
CA ARG A 13 64.14 -12.76 39.11
C ARG A 13 63.30 -14.01 38.72
N THR A 14 63.04 -14.35 37.45
CA THR A 14 63.47 -13.86 36.12
C THR A 14 62.56 -14.46 35.01
N GLN A 15 62.55 -13.79 33.85
CA GLN A 15 62.39 -14.33 32.46
C GLN A 15 61.00 -14.88 32.08
N SER A 16 60.42 -14.63 30.90
CA SER A 16 60.95 -14.21 29.60
C SER A 16 59.80 -13.71 28.70
N GLY A 17 59.98 -12.56 28.01
CA GLY A 17 59.28 -12.29 26.74
C GLY A 17 59.99 -13.00 25.58
N PRO A 18 59.34 -13.22 24.42
CA PRO A 18 59.37 -12.16 23.39
C PRO A 18 58.12 -12.02 22.49
N ALA A 19 57.87 -10.76 22.09
CA ALA A 19 57.60 -10.27 20.73
C ALA A 19 56.28 -10.66 19.98
N PRO A 20 55.88 -9.85 18.97
CA PRO A 20 54.48 -9.56 18.62
C PRO A 20 53.88 -10.53 17.61
N ALA A 21 52.56 -10.71 17.69
CA ALA A 21 51.80 -11.54 16.76
C ALA A 21 51.78 -10.93 15.33
N PRO A 22 51.86 -11.77 14.28
CA PRO A 22 52.02 -11.35 12.91
C PRO A 22 50.68 -10.95 12.27
N PHE A 23 50.75 -9.95 11.38
CA PHE A 23 49.79 -9.79 10.30
C PHE A 23 49.87 -11.01 9.38
N GLY A 24 48.76 -11.74 9.26
CA GLY A 24 48.61 -12.86 8.32
C GLY A 24 47.18 -12.93 7.82
N CYS A 25 46.97 -12.56 6.56
CA CYS A 25 45.73 -12.80 5.84
C CYS A 25 45.53 -14.31 5.71
N HIS A 26 44.60 -14.87 6.47
CA HIS A 26 44.12 -16.24 6.28
C HIS A 26 42.98 -16.21 5.26
N MET A 27 43.26 -16.61 4.03
CA MET A 27 42.23 -16.98 3.04
C MET A 27 41.71 -18.36 3.45
N GLU A 28 40.51 -18.42 4.04
CA GLU A 28 39.77 -19.68 4.16
C GLU A 28 39.07 -19.96 2.83
N ASP A 29 39.51 -21.01 2.14
CA ASP A 29 38.84 -21.59 0.98
C ASP A 29 37.61 -22.37 1.47
N HIS A 30 36.43 -21.76 1.29
CA HIS A 30 35.15 -22.44 1.44
C HIS A 30 34.60 -22.79 0.06
N THR A 31 35.15 -23.84 -0.54
CA THR A 31 34.53 -24.53 -1.67
C THR A 31 33.29 -25.31 -1.18
N LYS A 32 32.19 -24.60 -0.91
CA LYS A 32 30.87 -25.22 -0.74
C LYS A 32 30.32 -25.55 -2.13
N HIS A 33 30.41 -26.83 -2.49
CA HIS A 33 29.66 -27.41 -3.59
C HIS A 33 28.16 -27.23 -3.31
N VAL A 34 27.54 -26.23 -3.94
CA VAL A 34 26.08 -26.08 -3.95
C VAL A 34 25.55 -27.09 -4.96
N GLN A 35 25.03 -28.22 -4.47
CA GLN A 35 24.18 -29.10 -5.28
C GLN A 35 22.84 -28.38 -5.54
N PRO A 36 22.38 -28.29 -6.80
CA PRO A 36 21.04 -27.78 -7.08
C PRO A 36 20.00 -28.77 -6.55
N ILE A 37 19.13 -28.30 -5.65
CA ILE A 37 17.92 -29.00 -5.23
C ILE A 37 16.98 -29.05 -6.43
N PRO A 38 16.50 -30.24 -6.89
CA PRO A 38 15.55 -30.31 -7.99
C PRO A 38 14.22 -29.71 -7.56
N LEU A 39 13.74 -28.72 -8.32
CA LEU A 39 12.37 -28.22 -8.19
C LEU A 39 11.38 -29.32 -8.63
N PRO A 40 10.28 -29.55 -7.91
CA PRO A 40 9.25 -30.48 -8.35
C PRO A 40 8.63 -30.01 -9.67
N ALA A 41 8.52 -30.93 -10.62
CA ALA A 41 7.94 -30.67 -11.93
C ALA A 41 6.48 -30.22 -11.81
N MET A 42 6.18 -29.06 -12.38
CA MET A 42 4.81 -28.56 -12.51
C MET A 42 4.09 -29.42 -13.56
N GLN A 43 3.25 -30.35 -13.12
CA GLN A 43 2.44 -31.18 -14.01
C GLN A 43 1.26 -30.36 -14.54
N GLN A 44 1.49 -29.65 -15.65
CA GLN A 44 0.42 -28.96 -16.38
C GLN A 44 -0.37 -29.98 -17.21
N ASN A 45 -1.57 -30.28 -16.74
CA ASN A 45 -2.57 -31.05 -17.47
C ASN A 45 -3.16 -30.14 -18.55
N LEU A 46 -2.55 -30.11 -19.73
CA LEU A 46 -3.03 -29.36 -20.90
C LEU A 46 -3.47 -30.34 -21.99
N ASN A 47 -4.66 -30.92 -21.79
CA ASN A 47 -5.41 -31.55 -22.88
C ASN A 47 -5.98 -30.44 -23.79
N TYR A 48 -5.17 -29.96 -24.73
CA TYR A 48 -5.64 -29.17 -25.86
C TYR A 48 -5.30 -29.93 -27.15
N VAL A 49 -6.34 -30.50 -27.77
CA VAL A 49 -6.29 -31.11 -29.10
C VAL A 49 -6.30 -29.98 -30.12
N TYR A 50 -5.14 -29.65 -30.67
CA TYR A 50 -5.03 -28.75 -31.82
C TYR A 50 -4.93 -29.58 -33.12
N PRO A 51 -5.70 -29.27 -34.18
CA PRO A 51 -5.64 -30.02 -35.43
C PRO A 51 -4.32 -29.74 -36.18
N GLN A 52 -3.71 -30.82 -36.67
CA GLN A 52 -2.44 -30.82 -37.43
C GLN A 52 -2.62 -30.10 -38.78
N ILE A 53 -1.81 -29.07 -39.02
CA ILE A 53 -1.66 -28.40 -40.32
C ILE A 53 -0.32 -28.87 -40.89
N PHE A 54 -0.35 -29.56 -42.03
CA PHE A 54 0.86 -30.00 -42.73
C PHE A 54 1.29 -28.94 -43.73
N TRP A 55 2.54 -28.51 -43.62
CA TRP A 55 3.25 -27.76 -44.66
C TRP A 55 4.24 -28.70 -45.35
N VAL A 56 4.20 -28.69 -46.68
CA VAL A 56 5.13 -29.38 -47.58
C VAL A 56 6.30 -28.43 -47.83
N ASP A 57 7.54 -28.94 -47.87
CA ASP A 57 8.57 -28.36 -48.74
C ASP A 57 9.76 -29.30 -48.99
N GLY A 58 10.23 -29.26 -50.24
CA GLY A 58 11.67 -29.17 -50.56
C GLY A 58 12.50 -30.44 -50.54
N CYS A 59 12.68 -31.04 -51.73
CA CYS A 59 13.70 -32.06 -52.04
C CYS A 59 15.14 -31.63 -51.68
N THR A 60 16.02 -32.61 -51.37
CA THR A 60 17.38 -32.79 -51.94
C THR A 60 18.10 -34.03 -51.34
N ASN A 61 18.01 -35.15 -52.07
CA ASN A 61 18.96 -36.27 -52.35
C ASN A 61 20.42 -36.25 -51.82
N PRO A 62 21.27 -37.32 -51.99
CA PRO A 62 21.04 -38.73 -52.44
C PRO A 62 21.86 -39.87 -51.72
N SER A 63 21.41 -41.12 -51.94
CA SER A 63 22.13 -42.41 -52.21
C SER A 63 21.44 -43.59 -51.46
N THR A 64 20.81 -44.63 -52.07
CA THR A 64 21.15 -45.47 -53.25
C THR A 64 19.93 -46.28 -53.79
N SER A 65 19.83 -46.45 -55.14
CA SER A 65 19.15 -47.49 -56.01
C SER A 65 17.62 -47.74 -55.93
N CYS A 66 16.75 -47.93 -56.97
CA CYS A 66 16.72 -48.22 -58.44
C CYS A 66 15.20 -48.17 -58.94
N PRO A 67 14.75 -48.40 -60.22
CA PRO A 67 15.21 -48.14 -61.61
C PRO A 67 14.10 -47.44 -62.51
N PRO A 68 13.92 -47.61 -63.86
CA PRO A 68 14.08 -46.56 -64.91
C PRO A 68 12.82 -46.01 -65.68
N ALA A 69 12.95 -44.74 -66.13
CA ALA A 69 12.47 -43.94 -67.29
C ALA A 69 11.07 -44.08 -68.01
N SER A 70 10.29 -42.96 -67.94
CA SER A 70 9.50 -42.16 -68.96
C SER A 70 8.48 -42.83 -69.92
N PRO A 71 7.47 -42.15 -70.58
CA PRO A 71 7.21 -40.70 -70.77
C PRO A 71 5.72 -40.17 -70.74
N ILE A 72 5.59 -38.83 -70.68
CA ILE A 72 4.64 -37.84 -71.29
C ILE A 72 3.14 -38.18 -71.54
N ALA A 73 2.27 -37.24 -71.12
CA ALA A 73 0.80 -37.22 -71.22
C ALA A 73 0.20 -36.85 -72.60
N PRO A 74 -1.11 -37.13 -72.80
CA PRO A 74 -2.05 -36.16 -73.39
C PRO A 74 -3.44 -36.09 -72.69
N ILE A 75 -4.23 -35.06 -73.08
CA ILE A 75 -5.46 -34.48 -72.47
C ILE A 75 -6.79 -35.19 -72.95
N PRO A 76 -8.03 -34.76 -72.58
CA PRO A 76 -9.02 -35.45 -71.73
C PRO A 76 -10.29 -35.96 -72.48
N PRO A 77 -11.33 -36.50 -71.78
CA PRO A 77 -12.71 -36.50 -72.29
C PRO A 77 -13.76 -35.78 -71.39
N PRO A 78 -14.97 -35.46 -71.92
CA PRO A 78 -15.91 -34.49 -71.35
C PRO A 78 -17.09 -35.07 -70.52
N VAL A 79 -17.84 -34.14 -69.90
CA VAL A 79 -18.96 -34.21 -68.92
C VAL A 79 -20.26 -34.85 -69.44
N PRO A 80 -21.09 -35.44 -68.55
CA PRO A 80 -22.56 -35.46 -68.71
C PRO A 80 -23.31 -34.57 -67.69
N ASP A 81 -24.39 -33.97 -68.19
CA ASP A 81 -25.15 -32.85 -67.63
C ASP A 81 -26.48 -33.28 -66.94
N ARG A 82 -26.91 -32.47 -65.98
CA ARG A 82 -28.30 -32.08 -65.60
C ARG A 82 -29.43 -33.13 -65.42
N ARG A 83 -29.90 -33.24 -64.16
CA ARG A 83 -31.21 -32.77 -63.62
C ARG A 83 -31.77 -33.73 -62.57
N ARG A 84 -32.05 -33.20 -61.37
CA ARG A 84 -33.35 -33.31 -60.69
C ARG A 84 -33.44 -32.26 -59.58
N LYS A 85 -34.38 -31.34 -59.74
CA LYS A 85 -34.76 -30.32 -58.75
C LYS A 85 -35.83 -30.95 -57.83
N PRO A 86 -35.75 -30.80 -56.50
CA PRO A 86 -36.93 -30.74 -55.67
C PRO A 86 -37.17 -29.30 -55.23
N ARG A 87 -38.40 -28.86 -55.47
CA ARG A 87 -39.01 -27.64 -54.96
C ARG A 87 -39.54 -27.97 -53.56
N SER A 88 -39.07 -27.30 -52.51
CA SER A 88 -39.79 -26.95 -51.27
C SER A 88 -38.85 -26.76 -50.06
N LYS A 89 -38.77 -25.51 -49.59
CA LYS A 89 -38.63 -25.04 -48.19
C LYS A 89 -38.18 -23.58 -48.22
N ARG A 90 -39.07 -22.67 -48.65
CA ARG A 90 -38.80 -21.21 -48.63
C ARG A 90 -39.49 -20.49 -47.46
N GLU A 91 -40.02 -21.22 -46.48
CA GLU A 91 -40.82 -20.63 -45.40
C GLU A 91 -40.03 -20.41 -44.10
N GLY A 92 -39.06 -21.27 -43.76
CA GLY A 92 -38.26 -21.11 -42.52
C GLY A 92 -37.21 -20.00 -42.55
N LYS A 93 -36.81 -19.54 -43.74
CA LYS A 93 -35.79 -18.49 -43.90
C LYS A 93 -36.37 -17.09 -43.68
N SER A 94 -37.64 -16.87 -44.04
CA SER A 94 -38.33 -15.58 -43.91
C SER A 94 -38.60 -15.23 -42.44
N ILE A 95 -39.11 -16.19 -41.65
CA ILE A 95 -39.43 -15.96 -40.23
C ILE A 95 -38.17 -15.64 -39.42
N GLY A 96 -37.04 -16.32 -39.68
CA GLY A 96 -35.76 -16.01 -39.03
C GLY A 96 -35.28 -14.59 -39.32
N PHE A 97 -35.37 -14.12 -40.57
CA PHE A 97 -35.03 -12.74 -40.92
C PHE A 97 -35.98 -11.73 -40.26
N LEU A 98 -37.28 -12.04 -40.14
CA LEU A 98 -38.25 -11.17 -39.46
C LEU A 98 -37.95 -11.05 -37.96
N VAL A 99 -37.62 -12.17 -37.30
CA VAL A 99 -37.24 -12.17 -35.87
C VAL A 99 -35.94 -11.40 -35.64
N VAL A 100 -34.93 -11.62 -36.48
CA VAL A 100 -33.65 -10.89 -36.38
C VAL A 100 -33.85 -9.39 -36.63
N SER A 101 -34.67 -9.02 -37.62
CA SER A 101 -35.03 -7.62 -37.89
C SER A 101 -35.73 -6.98 -36.68
N LEU A 102 -36.68 -7.68 -36.07
CA LEU A 102 -37.38 -7.21 -34.86
C LEU A 102 -36.41 -6.97 -33.70
N LEU A 103 -35.47 -7.90 -33.47
CA LEU A 103 -34.45 -7.76 -32.42
C LEU A 103 -33.52 -6.57 -32.68
N ILE A 104 -33.12 -6.34 -33.93
CA ILE A 104 -32.30 -5.18 -34.30
C ILE A 104 -33.07 -3.88 -34.05
N LEU A 105 -34.35 -3.79 -34.41
CA LEU A 105 -35.18 -2.62 -34.16
C LEU A 105 -35.35 -2.36 -32.64
N LEU A 106 -35.52 -3.41 -31.84
CA LEU A 106 -35.57 -3.29 -30.38
C LEU A 106 -34.25 -2.77 -29.81
N CYS A 107 -33.11 -3.26 -30.31
CA CYS A 107 -31.80 -2.74 -29.91
C CYS A 107 -31.61 -1.27 -30.31
N LEU A 108 -31.97 -0.89 -31.54
CA LEU A 108 -31.82 0.49 -32.03
C LEU A 108 -32.70 1.47 -31.27
N THR A 109 -33.94 1.08 -30.96
CA THR A 109 -34.85 1.91 -30.14
C THR A 109 -34.34 2.03 -28.70
N GLY A 110 -33.85 0.94 -28.10
CA GLY A 110 -33.24 0.97 -26.76
C GLY A 110 -32.01 1.87 -26.69
N VAL A 111 -31.11 1.78 -27.67
CA VAL A 111 -29.92 2.65 -27.76
C VAL A 111 -30.32 4.10 -28.01
N GLY A 112 -31.28 4.36 -28.91
CA GLY A 112 -31.78 5.70 -29.19
C GLY A 112 -32.41 6.37 -27.96
N LEU A 113 -33.23 5.65 -27.21
CA LEU A 113 -33.81 6.14 -25.95
C LEU A 113 -32.74 6.39 -24.88
N SER A 114 -31.76 5.49 -24.76
CA SER A 114 -30.63 5.65 -23.83
C SER A 114 -29.80 6.89 -24.18
N MET A 115 -29.50 7.08 -25.47
CA MET A 115 -28.73 8.23 -25.94
C MET A 115 -29.50 9.54 -25.75
N PHE A 116 -30.80 9.53 -25.98
CA PHE A 116 -31.66 10.69 -25.74
C PHE A 116 -31.76 11.05 -24.25
N GLN A 117 -31.82 10.06 -23.35
CA GLN A 117 -31.77 10.32 -21.92
C GLN A 117 -30.41 10.90 -21.50
N ILE A 118 -29.30 10.36 -21.98
CA ILE A 118 -27.96 10.89 -21.71
C ILE A 118 -27.84 12.33 -22.21
N PHE A 119 -28.26 12.61 -23.44
CA PHE A 119 -28.19 13.95 -24.00
C PHE A 119 -29.07 14.96 -23.25
N ARG A 120 -30.26 14.54 -22.79
CA ARG A 120 -31.14 15.37 -21.96
C ARG A 120 -30.49 15.68 -20.62
N LEU A 121 -29.92 14.66 -19.97
CA LEU A 121 -29.21 14.82 -18.70
C LEU A 121 -27.98 15.71 -18.84
N GLU A 122 -27.21 15.56 -19.92
CA GLU A 122 -26.06 16.41 -20.22
C GLU A 122 -26.47 17.88 -20.43
N LYS A 123 -27.61 18.12 -21.10
CA LYS A 123 -28.15 19.46 -21.29
C LYS A 123 -28.59 20.10 -19.97
N GLU A 124 -29.34 19.38 -19.13
CA GLU A 124 -29.72 19.87 -17.80
C GLU A 124 -28.48 20.13 -16.93
N LEU A 125 -27.46 19.27 -17.01
CA LEU A 125 -26.22 19.44 -16.26
C LEU A 125 -25.40 20.65 -16.74
N ALA A 126 -25.40 20.93 -18.05
CA ALA A 126 -24.75 22.12 -18.60
C ALA A 126 -25.46 23.41 -18.17
N GLU A 127 -26.80 23.44 -18.20
CA GLU A 127 -27.60 24.57 -17.73
C GLU A 127 -27.44 24.80 -16.20
N LEU A 128 -27.38 23.71 -15.42
CA LEU A 128 -27.09 23.79 -13.98
C LEU A 128 -25.65 24.25 -13.69
N ARG A 129 -24.67 23.87 -14.51
CA ARG A 129 -23.28 24.31 -14.38
C ARG A 129 -23.13 25.80 -14.69
N GLU A 130 -23.87 26.33 -15.66
CA GLU A 130 -23.85 27.74 -16.05
C GLU A 130 -24.58 28.62 -15.01
N SER A 131 -25.65 28.11 -14.40
CA SER A 131 -26.32 28.80 -13.29
C SER A 131 -25.50 28.76 -11.99
N ALA A 132 -24.88 27.62 -11.67
CA ALA A 132 -24.03 27.48 -10.48
C ALA A 132 -22.67 28.21 -10.59
N SER A 133 -22.20 28.60 -11.79
CA SER A 133 -21.02 29.45 -11.92
C SER A 133 -21.31 30.93 -11.66
N THR A 134 -22.58 31.34 -11.75
CA THR A 134 -23.02 32.71 -11.50
C THR A 134 -23.36 32.95 -10.01
N GLU A 135 -23.59 31.89 -9.23
CA GLU A 135 -23.88 31.98 -7.79
C GLU A 135 -22.84 31.19 -6.98
N HIS A 136 -22.14 31.90 -6.08
CA HIS A 136 -21.02 31.45 -5.26
C HIS A 136 -21.21 30.03 -4.66
N ILE A 137 -20.39 29.07 -5.12
CA ILE A 137 -20.46 27.66 -4.71
C ILE A 137 -20.08 27.50 -3.22
N PRO A 138 -20.92 26.85 -2.38
CA PRO A 138 -20.51 26.47 -1.03
C PRO A 138 -19.46 25.33 -1.06
N PRO A 139 -18.44 25.37 -0.18
CA PRO A 139 -17.23 24.53 -0.23
C PRO A 139 -17.46 23.01 -0.07
N ALA A 140 -18.70 22.57 0.17
CA ALA A 140 -19.05 21.16 0.32
C ALA A 140 -19.13 20.40 -1.02
N LEU A 141 -19.41 21.08 -2.13
CA LEU A 141 -19.63 20.42 -3.44
C LEU A 141 -18.33 20.19 -4.22
N GLU A 142 -17.30 21.02 -4.03
CA GLU A 142 -15.99 20.87 -4.68
C GLU A 142 -15.27 19.56 -4.30
N LYS A 143 -15.58 18.96 -3.15
CA LYS A 143 -14.89 17.75 -2.68
C LYS A 143 -15.39 16.45 -3.33
N LEU A 144 -16.51 16.50 -4.07
CA LEU A 144 -17.12 15.33 -4.72
C LEU A 144 -16.83 15.24 -6.23
N ILE A 145 -16.48 16.36 -6.85
CA ILE A 145 -16.11 16.41 -8.27
C ILE A 145 -14.59 16.45 -8.31
N GLY A 146 -13.95 15.32 -8.60
CA GLY A 146 -12.51 15.25 -8.82
C GLY A 146 -12.10 16.04 -10.07
N GLN A 147 -12.18 17.37 -10.02
CA GLN A 147 -11.64 18.24 -11.05
C GLN A 147 -10.15 18.44 -10.79
N LYS A 148 -9.37 18.09 -11.81
CA LYS A 148 -7.94 18.34 -11.97
C LYS A 148 -7.66 19.80 -11.58
N SER A 149 -7.09 19.98 -10.39
CA SER A 149 -6.78 21.29 -9.83
C SER A 149 -5.78 21.99 -10.74
N GLU A 150 -6.27 22.99 -11.49
CA GLU A 150 -5.42 24.08 -11.91
C GLU A 150 -4.76 24.67 -10.66
N SER A 151 -3.51 25.10 -10.84
CA SER A 151 -2.58 25.58 -9.83
C SER A 151 -3.13 26.76 -9.02
N MET A 152 -4.08 26.52 -8.13
CA MET A 152 -4.19 27.29 -6.90
C MET A 152 -2.89 27.05 -6.14
N LYS A 153 -2.24 28.10 -5.65
CA LYS A 153 -1.17 27.97 -4.64
C LYS A 153 -1.71 27.01 -3.59
N LYS A 154 -1.23 25.77 -3.61
CA LYS A 154 -1.78 24.69 -2.78
C LYS A 154 -1.49 25.12 -1.35
N GLU A 155 -2.48 25.72 -0.71
CA GLU A 155 -2.38 26.09 0.68
C GLU A 155 -1.97 24.81 1.40
N GLU A 156 -0.82 24.88 2.08
CA GLU A 156 -0.27 23.70 2.72
C GLU A 156 -1.28 23.21 3.75
N ARG A 157 -1.92 22.07 3.46
CA ARG A 157 -2.85 21.40 4.38
C ARG A 157 -2.18 21.34 5.75
N LYS A 158 -2.85 21.89 6.76
CA LYS A 158 -2.37 21.91 8.15
C LYS A 158 -2.68 20.56 8.80
N ALA A 159 -1.81 19.58 8.59
CA ALA A 159 -2.01 18.24 9.07
C ALA A 159 -0.69 17.56 9.42
N ALA A 160 -0.72 16.67 10.41
CA ALA A 160 0.40 15.81 10.74
C ALA A 160 -0.10 14.43 11.15
N HIS A 161 0.69 13.42 10.79
CA HIS A 161 0.56 12.06 11.27
C HIS A 161 1.95 11.58 11.69
N LEU A 162 2.13 11.31 12.96
CA LEU A 162 3.39 10.85 13.54
C LEU A 162 3.25 9.40 13.97
N THR A 163 4.32 8.62 13.82
CA THR A 163 4.34 7.19 14.13
C THR A 163 5.28 6.89 15.30
N GLY A 164 5.13 5.73 15.93
CA GLY A 164 5.89 5.37 17.12
C GLY A 164 7.41 5.34 16.90
N ASN A 165 8.17 5.97 17.80
CA ASN A 165 9.63 5.89 17.81
C ASN A 165 10.11 4.85 18.83
N PRO A 166 10.70 3.71 18.41
CA PRO A 166 11.16 2.66 19.32
C PRO A 166 12.40 3.02 20.14
N LYS A 167 13.12 4.11 19.81
CA LYS A 167 14.36 4.53 20.48
C LYS A 167 14.13 5.47 21.68
N GLN A 168 12.88 5.83 21.96
CA GLN A 168 12.55 6.77 23.02
C GLN A 168 12.83 6.21 24.43
N GLN A 169 13.15 7.09 25.37
CA GLN A 169 13.55 6.71 26.73
C GLN A 169 12.70 7.38 27.82
N ASP A 170 12.03 8.49 27.51
CA ASP A 170 11.31 9.30 28.50
C ASP A 170 9.96 9.79 27.97
N LEU A 171 9.16 10.40 28.85
CA LEU A 171 7.89 11.05 28.57
C LEU A 171 8.07 12.57 28.36
N PRO A 172 7.21 13.22 27.55
CA PRO A 172 6.17 12.64 26.69
C PRO A 172 6.72 11.74 25.59
N LEU A 173 5.83 10.94 24.98
CA LEU A 173 6.24 10.03 23.92
C LEU A 173 6.94 10.78 22.79
N GLU A 174 8.08 10.27 22.35
CA GLU A 174 8.73 10.73 21.12
C GLU A 174 8.14 9.99 19.91
N TRP A 175 8.14 10.69 18.79
CA TRP A 175 7.53 10.25 17.54
C TRP A 175 8.49 10.37 16.36
N GLU A 176 8.28 9.52 15.37
CA GLU A 176 8.87 9.63 14.04
C GLU A 176 8.01 10.57 13.18
N PRO A 177 8.56 11.69 12.67
CA PRO A 177 7.78 12.68 11.93
C PRO A 177 7.87 12.60 10.39
N ILE A 178 8.84 11.86 9.83
CA ILE A 178 9.20 11.97 8.40
C ILE A 178 9.16 10.62 7.68
N SER A 179 9.56 9.55 8.36
CA SER A 179 9.82 8.25 7.75
C SER A 179 8.59 7.34 7.74
N GLY A 180 8.50 6.44 6.76
CA GLY A 180 7.41 5.47 6.66
C GLY A 180 6.07 6.14 6.35
N HIS A 181 5.05 5.85 7.16
CA HIS A 181 3.72 6.47 7.03
C HIS A 181 3.59 7.82 7.76
N ALA A 182 4.66 8.34 8.37
CA ALA A 182 4.64 9.63 9.04
C ALA A 182 4.77 10.81 8.06
N PHE A 183 4.13 11.93 8.40
CA PHE A 183 4.32 13.20 7.70
C PHE A 183 3.94 14.39 8.57
N THR A 184 4.50 15.55 8.23
CA THR A 184 4.06 16.86 8.73
C THR A 184 3.89 17.82 7.56
N ALA A 185 2.71 18.43 7.45
CA ALA A 185 2.39 19.45 6.44
C ALA A 185 1.80 20.67 7.13
N GLY A 186 2.48 21.82 7.03
CA GLY A 186 2.06 23.04 7.69
C GLY A 186 1.89 22.95 9.21
N ILE A 187 2.42 21.91 9.88
CA ILE A 187 2.44 21.71 11.33
C ILE A 187 3.87 21.30 11.68
N GLN A 188 4.44 21.86 12.76
CA GLN A 188 5.83 21.56 13.12
C GLN A 188 5.87 20.50 14.21
N TYR A 189 6.83 19.59 14.15
CA TYR A 189 7.15 18.68 15.24
C TYR A 189 8.43 19.15 15.95
N ARG A 190 8.33 19.54 17.23
CA ARG A 190 9.45 20.05 18.02
C ARG A 190 9.26 19.71 19.49
N ASN A 191 10.36 19.35 20.17
CA ASN A 191 10.35 19.01 21.60
C ASN A 191 9.26 17.98 21.94
N GLN A 192 9.20 16.90 21.16
CA GLN A 192 8.27 15.78 21.35
C GLN A 192 6.77 16.11 21.17
N GLY A 193 6.45 17.30 20.63
CA GLY A 193 5.06 17.72 20.42
C GLY A 193 4.80 18.33 19.04
N LEU A 194 3.53 18.31 18.65
CA LEU A 194 3.01 19.00 17.46
C LEU A 194 2.69 20.45 17.82
N VAL A 195 3.35 21.40 17.15
CA VAL A 195 3.22 22.84 17.39
C VAL A 195 2.28 23.46 16.37
N ILE A 196 1.22 24.08 16.88
CA ILE A 196 0.22 24.78 16.09
C ILE A 196 0.77 26.13 15.64
N ASN A 197 0.83 26.33 14.34
CA ASN A 197 1.26 27.59 13.72
C ASN A 197 0.10 28.54 13.39
N GLU A 198 -1.14 28.09 13.50
CA GLU A 198 -2.30 28.88 13.15
C GLU A 198 -3.47 28.56 14.09
N THR A 199 -4.13 29.60 14.61
CA THR A 199 -5.29 29.39 15.47
C THR A 199 -6.46 28.82 14.66
N GLY A 200 -7.13 27.79 15.17
CA GLY A 200 -8.21 27.14 14.43
C GLY A 200 -8.86 25.98 15.16
N LEU A 201 -9.81 25.33 14.49
CA LEU A 201 -10.43 24.10 14.96
C LEU A 201 -9.66 22.92 14.37
N TYR A 202 -9.19 22.02 15.23
CA TYR A 202 -8.37 20.88 14.84
C TYR A 202 -9.00 19.59 15.35
N PHE A 203 -9.06 18.57 14.48
CA PHE A 203 -9.29 17.21 14.93
C PHE A 203 -7.95 16.62 15.37
N VAL A 204 -7.85 16.25 16.64
CA VAL A 204 -6.66 15.66 17.23
C VAL A 204 -6.96 14.21 17.54
N TYR A 205 -6.05 13.30 17.19
CA TYR A 205 -6.21 11.87 17.45
C TYR A 205 -4.90 11.22 17.88
N SER A 206 -5.00 10.21 18.74
CA SER A 206 -3.86 9.37 19.12
C SER A 206 -4.31 7.94 19.33
N ASN A 207 -3.45 7.01 18.95
CA ASN A 207 -3.63 5.60 19.17
C ASN A 207 -2.40 5.01 19.85
N VAL A 208 -2.60 4.21 20.89
CA VAL A 208 -1.53 3.51 21.60
C VAL A 208 -1.94 2.05 21.77
N LEU A 209 -1.05 1.14 21.37
CA LEU A 209 -1.19 -0.28 21.69
C LEU A 209 -0.30 -0.63 22.89
N PHE A 210 -0.94 -0.95 24.01
CA PHE A 210 -0.27 -1.57 25.15
C PHE A 210 -0.21 -3.08 24.98
N ARG A 211 0.90 -3.69 25.37
CA ARG A 211 1.08 -5.15 25.41
C ARG A 211 2.06 -5.55 26.50
N GLY A 212 1.91 -6.78 27.01
CA GLY A 212 2.83 -7.34 27.99
C GLY A 212 2.81 -8.87 27.95
N SER A 213 3.94 -9.48 28.35
CA SER A 213 4.07 -10.93 28.47
C SER A 213 3.36 -11.47 29.71
N THR A 214 3.36 -10.68 30.79
CA THR A 214 2.73 -11.04 32.08
C THR A 214 1.74 -9.94 32.48
N CYS A 215 0.55 -10.35 32.88
CA CYS A 215 -0.47 -9.45 33.42
C CYS A 215 -0.19 -9.14 34.90
N ASN A 216 0.05 -7.86 35.22
CA ASN A 216 0.22 -7.35 36.58
C ASN A 216 -0.91 -6.39 37.01
N SER A 217 -1.94 -6.22 36.16
CA SER A 217 -3.11 -5.35 36.39
C SER A 217 -2.80 -3.92 36.84
N GLN A 218 -1.62 -3.38 36.52
CA GLN A 218 -1.30 -1.98 36.78
C GLN A 218 -2.24 -1.05 36.00
N VAL A 219 -2.47 0.17 36.46
CA VAL A 219 -3.32 1.11 35.70
C VAL A 219 -2.61 1.52 34.41
N LEU A 220 -3.31 1.42 33.27
CA LEU A 220 -2.84 1.98 32.00
C LEU A 220 -3.51 3.33 31.78
N THR A 221 -2.71 4.35 31.49
CA THR A 221 -3.19 5.68 31.08
C THR A 221 -2.62 6.03 29.72
N HIS A 222 -3.43 6.72 28.93
CA HIS A 222 -3.09 7.33 27.66
C HIS A 222 -3.70 8.73 27.66
N VAL A 223 -2.87 9.76 27.58
CA VAL A 223 -3.28 11.15 27.79
C VAL A 223 -2.75 12.00 26.66
N VAL A 224 -3.63 12.75 25.99
CA VAL A 224 -3.26 13.83 25.07
C VAL A 224 -3.47 15.15 25.81
N TYR A 225 -2.44 15.99 25.86
CA TYR A 225 -2.49 17.27 26.54
C TYR A 225 -1.80 18.35 25.71
N LYS A 226 -2.10 19.61 26.02
CA LYS A 226 -1.47 20.77 25.41
C LYS A 226 -0.71 21.63 26.40
N ARG A 227 0.30 22.32 25.90
CA ARG A 227 1.03 23.39 26.60
C ARG A 227 1.07 24.62 25.69
N ASN A 228 0.97 25.81 26.27
CA ASN A 228 1.16 27.06 25.54
C ASN A 228 2.19 27.91 26.30
N PRO A 229 3.20 28.50 25.62
CA PRO A 229 4.20 29.35 26.28
C PRO A 229 3.60 30.52 27.10
N VAL A 230 2.41 31.01 26.73
CA VAL A 230 1.75 32.15 27.38
C VAL A 230 0.98 31.74 28.65
N SER A 231 0.54 30.49 28.75
CA SER A 231 -0.24 29.99 29.90
C SER A 231 0.55 28.92 30.65
N PRO A 232 0.89 29.11 31.94
CA PRO A 232 1.64 28.12 32.68
C PRO A 232 0.84 26.83 32.87
N GLY A 233 1.54 25.69 32.79
CA GLY A 233 0.97 24.36 33.02
C GLY A 233 0.58 23.59 31.75
N SER A 234 0.22 22.32 31.96
CA SER A 234 -0.32 21.43 30.93
C SER A 234 -1.83 21.30 31.09
N GLN A 235 -2.58 21.40 29.99
CA GLN A 235 -4.03 21.17 29.96
C GLN A 235 -4.32 19.84 29.27
N VAL A 236 -4.94 18.91 29.99
CA VAL A 236 -5.40 17.63 29.43
C VAL A 236 -6.55 17.89 28.44
N LEU A 237 -6.45 17.33 27.24
CA LEU A 237 -7.48 17.40 26.21
C LEU A 237 -8.29 16.11 26.18
N MET A 238 -7.62 14.96 26.25
CA MET A 238 -8.22 13.63 26.19
C MET A 238 -7.46 12.68 27.09
N GLU A 239 -8.16 11.78 27.78
CA GLU A 239 -7.58 10.74 28.61
C GLU A 239 -8.40 9.45 28.47
N ASP A 240 -7.69 8.32 28.37
CA ASP A 240 -8.25 6.98 28.53
C ASP A 240 -7.48 6.27 29.65
N LYS A 241 -8.23 5.67 30.59
CA LYS A 241 -7.70 4.93 31.72
C LYS A 241 -8.28 3.52 31.71
N LYS A 242 -7.40 2.52 31.65
CA LYS A 242 -7.78 1.09 31.71
C LYS A 242 -7.29 0.46 33.00
N ILE A 243 -8.24 -0.16 33.70
CA ILE A 243 -8.02 -1.02 34.86
C ILE A 243 -8.55 -2.41 34.54
N ASN A 244 -8.06 -3.44 35.23
CA ASN A 244 -8.57 -4.82 35.12
C ASN A 244 -8.69 -5.35 33.68
N TYR A 245 -7.76 -4.95 32.80
CA TYR A 245 -7.85 -5.25 31.36
C TYR A 245 -7.29 -6.62 30.98
N CYS A 246 -6.71 -7.36 31.91
CA CYS A 246 -6.19 -8.71 31.71
C CYS A 246 -6.42 -9.56 32.97
N ALA A 247 -6.35 -10.88 32.81
CA ALA A 247 -6.51 -11.86 33.88
C ALA A 247 -5.46 -12.97 33.75
N ASN A 248 -5.15 -13.63 34.86
CA ASN A 248 -4.43 -14.91 34.95
C ASN A 248 -2.98 -14.92 34.43
N GLN A 249 -2.17 -13.89 34.69
CA GLN A 249 -0.74 -13.80 34.33
C GLN A 249 -0.39 -14.11 32.85
N LYS A 250 -1.38 -14.17 31.95
CA LYS A 250 -1.19 -14.44 30.53
C LYS A 250 -0.68 -13.20 29.78
N MET A 251 -0.16 -13.44 28.59
CA MET A 251 0.13 -12.38 27.62
C MET A 251 -1.15 -11.62 27.30
N TRP A 252 -1.01 -10.31 27.08
CA TRP A 252 -2.15 -9.44 26.83
C TRP A 252 -1.77 -8.30 25.89
N ALA A 253 -2.76 -7.76 25.19
CA ALA A 253 -2.64 -6.55 24.38
C ALA A 253 -3.95 -5.76 24.41
N ARG A 254 -3.85 -4.44 24.55
CA ARG A 254 -4.99 -3.53 24.66
C ARG A 254 -4.71 -2.22 23.95
N LYS A 255 -5.61 -1.87 23.04
CA LYS A 255 -5.58 -0.61 22.29
C LYS A 255 -6.31 0.48 23.07
N SER A 256 -5.77 1.70 23.04
CA SER A 256 -6.41 2.92 23.47
C SER A 256 -6.42 3.90 22.30
N TYR A 257 -7.59 4.43 21.95
CA TYR A 257 -7.77 5.40 20.89
C TYR A 257 -8.46 6.63 21.46
N LEU A 258 -7.92 7.81 21.17
CA LEU A 258 -8.46 9.10 21.56
C LEU A 258 -8.63 9.94 20.29
N GLY A 259 -9.75 10.64 20.15
CA GLY A 259 -10.02 11.49 19.00
C GLY A 259 -11.15 12.48 19.27
N ALA A 260 -10.89 13.77 19.10
CA ALA A 260 -11.89 14.83 19.29
C ALA A 260 -11.48 16.15 18.61
N LEU A 261 -12.44 17.07 18.48
CA LEU A 261 -12.22 18.43 17.99
C LEU A 261 -11.84 19.38 19.12
N PHE A 262 -10.82 20.20 18.89
CA PHE A 262 -10.37 21.23 19.83
C PHE A 262 -10.09 22.54 19.11
N LYS A 263 -10.50 23.65 19.72
CA LYS A 263 -10.03 24.98 19.33
C LYS A 263 -8.63 25.19 19.89
N LEU A 264 -7.63 25.17 19.01
CA LEU A 264 -6.23 25.34 19.36
C LEU A 264 -5.75 26.72 18.95
N ARG A 265 -4.84 27.28 19.75
CA ARG A 265 -4.24 28.59 19.50
C ARG A 265 -2.87 28.41 18.88
N GLU A 266 -2.43 29.43 18.15
CA GLU A 266 -1.04 29.55 17.76
C GLU A 266 -0.11 29.33 18.97
N LYS A 267 0.97 28.57 18.75
CA LYS A 267 1.97 28.16 19.75
C LYS A 267 1.47 27.16 20.78
N ASP A 268 0.22 26.67 20.70
CA ASP A 268 -0.16 25.46 21.41
C ASP A 268 0.74 24.31 20.91
N SER A 269 1.34 23.57 21.84
CA SER A 269 2.10 22.35 21.57
C SER A 269 1.35 21.17 22.17
N LEU A 270 1.12 20.12 21.38
CA LEU A 270 0.35 18.95 21.77
C LEU A 270 1.27 17.76 21.96
N HIS A 271 1.06 17.05 23.04
CA HIS A 271 1.94 15.99 23.54
C HIS A 271 1.10 14.79 23.99
N VAL A 272 1.74 13.62 24.04
CA VAL A 272 1.10 12.38 24.47
C VAL A 272 1.90 11.76 25.62
N ASN A 273 1.23 11.48 26.72
CA ASN A 273 1.78 10.72 27.84
C ASN A 273 1.11 9.35 27.95
N VAL A 274 1.86 8.39 28.46
CA VAL A 274 1.35 7.07 28.82
C VAL A 274 1.84 6.65 30.20
N SER A 275 1.12 5.72 30.84
CA SER A 275 1.50 5.16 32.14
C SER A 275 2.89 4.52 32.17
N LYS A 276 3.23 3.66 31.19
CA LYS A 276 4.52 2.98 31.08
C LYS A 276 4.92 2.77 29.62
N ILE A 277 6.03 3.41 29.23
CA ILE A 277 6.63 3.31 27.88
C ILE A 277 6.98 1.86 27.52
N ALA A 278 7.52 1.09 28.48
CA ALA A 278 7.94 -0.30 28.28
C ALA A 278 6.80 -1.26 27.85
N LEU A 279 5.54 -0.86 28.02
CA LEU A 279 4.38 -1.64 27.58
C LEU A 279 3.84 -1.20 26.22
N VAL A 280 4.36 -0.13 25.62
CA VAL A 280 3.89 0.39 24.34
C VAL A 280 4.53 -0.38 23.19
N ASN A 281 3.73 -0.75 22.21
CA ASN A 281 4.23 -1.23 20.93
C ASN A 281 4.42 -0.04 19.96
N PHE A 282 5.66 0.24 19.57
CA PHE A 282 6.02 1.38 18.72
C PHE A 282 5.93 1.13 17.21
N GLU A 283 5.36 0.02 16.77
CA GLU A 283 5.09 -0.19 15.35
C GLU A 283 4.15 0.89 14.80
N GLU A 284 4.48 1.42 13.62
CA GLU A 284 3.81 2.58 13.01
C GLU A 284 2.29 2.43 12.87
N SER A 285 1.81 1.23 12.57
CA SER A 285 0.37 0.93 12.41
C SER A 285 -0.38 0.81 13.74
N LYS A 286 0.35 0.66 14.86
CA LYS A 286 -0.19 0.34 16.19
C LYS A 286 -0.13 1.50 17.15
N THR A 287 0.86 2.38 17.01
CA THR A 287 1.00 3.57 17.85
C THR A 287 1.31 4.79 16.99
N PHE A 288 0.40 5.76 17.00
CA PHE A 288 0.48 6.96 16.17
C PHE A 288 -0.25 8.15 16.83
N PHE A 289 0.12 9.36 16.43
CA PHE A 289 -0.44 10.60 16.95
C PHE A 289 -0.51 11.62 15.82
N GLY A 290 -1.65 12.30 15.68
CA GLY A 290 -1.79 13.26 14.60
C GLY A 290 -2.91 14.25 14.82
N LEU A 291 -2.99 15.19 13.88
CA LEU A 291 -4.04 16.19 13.83
C LEU A 291 -4.22 16.73 12.42
N PHE A 292 -5.37 17.34 12.16
CA PHE A 292 -5.58 18.18 11.00
C PHE A 292 -6.53 19.33 11.32
N LYS A 293 -6.31 20.47 10.69
CA LYS A 293 -7.20 21.64 10.77
C LYS A 293 -8.45 21.40 9.92
N LEU A 294 -9.60 21.84 10.42
CA LEU A 294 -10.87 21.89 9.68
C LEU A 294 -11.00 23.16 8.85
#